data_AF-A0A529I3I3-F1
#
_entry.id   AF-A0A529I3I3-F1
#
_cell.length_a   1.000
_cell.length_b   1.000
_cell.length_c   1.000
_cell.angle_alpha   90.00
_cell.angle_beta   90.00
_cell.angle_gamma   90.00
#
_symmetry.space_group_name_H-M   'P 1'
#
loop_
_entity.id
_entity.type
_entity.pdbx_description
1 polymer ?
#
loop_
_entity_poly.entity_id
_entity_poly.type
_entity_poly.pdbx_seq_one_letter_code
_entity_poly.pdbx_strand_id
1 'polypeptide(L)'
;MVAPRLTLDRLFNDTDAPVQPGSSNSDAVNPTRRAFLAGGCLCLACSFAGPVLADAPMAKSRAPGFYRLTVGDFEVTALSDGTNMLPATKLLRGDPARIEDALKRDYLGDVVETSHNSFLVNTGAKLVLIDAGAGSLLGATTG
;
A
#
# COMPACT_ATOMS: atom_id res chain seq x y z
N MET A 1 27.26 10.40 -24.69
CA MET A 1 27.72 9.35 -23.76
C MET A 1 26.52 8.49 -23.39
N VAL A 2 26.38 7.35 -24.06
CA VAL A 2 25.38 6.30 -23.76
C VAL A 2 26.10 4.98 -24.02
N ALA A 3 26.20 4.12 -23.00
CA ALA A 3 26.90 2.84 -23.07
C ALA A 3 26.14 1.82 -23.93
N PRO A 4 26.81 0.93 -24.68
CA PRO A 4 26.12 -0.08 -25.48
C PRO A 4 25.59 -1.22 -24.59
N ARG A 5 24.35 -1.66 -24.84
CA ARG A 5 23.74 -2.86 -24.25
C ARG A 5 24.46 -4.11 -24.79
N LEU A 6 25.06 -4.89 -23.88
CA LEU A 6 25.57 -6.22 -24.18
C LEU A 6 24.39 -7.20 -24.25
N THR A 7 24.23 -7.87 -25.41
CA THR A 7 23.24 -8.94 -25.60
C THR A 7 23.69 -10.21 -24.86
N LEU A 8 22.73 -10.90 -24.23
CA LEU A 8 22.91 -12.02 -23.29
C LEU A 8 23.51 -13.30 -23.90
N ASP A 9 23.82 -13.31 -25.19
CA ASP A 9 24.18 -14.53 -25.94
C ASP A 9 25.63 -14.98 -25.76
N ARG A 10 26.44 -14.23 -24.99
CA ARG A 10 27.86 -14.55 -24.75
C ARG A 10 28.15 -15.23 -23.40
N LEU A 11 27.13 -15.53 -22.60
CA LEU A 11 27.32 -16.01 -21.23
C LEU A 11 27.41 -17.54 -21.09
N PHE A 12 27.24 -18.33 -22.16
CA PHE A 12 27.07 -19.80 -22.03
C PHE A 12 27.74 -20.67 -23.09
N ASN A 13 28.85 -20.26 -23.71
CA ASN A 13 29.58 -21.20 -24.57
C ASN A 13 31.10 -20.99 -24.55
N ASP A 14 31.72 -21.37 -23.43
CA ASP A 14 33.13 -21.77 -23.36
C ASP A 14 33.19 -23.18 -22.75
N THR A 15 32.81 -24.19 -23.52
CA THR A 15 33.27 -25.57 -23.30
C THR A 15 34.37 -25.83 -24.30
N ASP A 16 35.63 -25.73 -23.83
CA ASP A 16 36.79 -26.52 -24.28
C ASP A 16 38.03 -26.05 -23.51
N ALA A 17 38.23 -26.58 -22.29
CA ALA A 17 39.48 -26.44 -21.55
C ALA A 17 40.04 -27.83 -21.18
N PRO A 18 41.36 -28.07 -21.27
CA PRO A 18 41.93 -29.41 -21.11
C PRO A 18 41.93 -29.89 -19.65
N VAL A 19 41.65 -31.19 -19.47
CA VAL A 19 41.67 -31.91 -18.19
C VAL A 19 43.09 -31.96 -17.59
N GLN A 20 43.25 -31.45 -16.38
CA GLN A 20 44.45 -31.62 -15.54
C GLN A 20 44.25 -32.81 -14.58
N PRO A 21 45.24 -33.72 -14.40
CA PRO A 21 45.11 -34.81 -13.44
C PRO A 21 45.48 -34.34 -12.03
N GLY A 22 44.48 -34.23 -11.16
CA GLY A 22 44.63 -33.88 -9.75
C GLY A 22 44.57 -35.11 -8.83
N SER A 23 45.55 -35.20 -7.95
CA SER A 23 45.89 -36.28 -7.02
C SER A 23 44.77 -36.77 -6.09
N SER A 24 44.73 -38.09 -5.88
CA SER A 24 43.95 -38.78 -4.85
C SER A 24 44.32 -38.35 -3.43
N ASN A 25 43.38 -37.77 -2.70
CA ASN A 25 43.38 -37.79 -1.23
C ASN A 25 42.00 -38.29 -0.77
N SER A 26 41.98 -39.56 -0.41
CA SER A 26 40.90 -40.21 0.33
C SER A 26 41.01 -39.78 1.78
N ASP A 27 40.06 -38.96 2.25
CA ASP A 27 39.55 -38.91 3.63
C ASP A 27 38.29 -38.05 3.68
N ALA A 28 37.29 -38.44 2.88
CA ALA A 28 35.93 -37.90 3.03
C ALA A 28 35.22 -38.72 4.12
N VAL A 29 35.04 -38.12 5.29
CA VAL A 29 34.14 -38.63 6.33
C VAL A 29 32.77 -38.90 5.69
N ASN A 30 32.28 -40.14 5.76
CA ASN A 30 31.00 -40.55 5.17
C ASN A 30 29.90 -40.55 6.26
N PRO A 31 29.11 -39.47 6.40
CA PRO A 31 28.03 -39.47 7.37
C PRO A 31 26.91 -40.36 6.85
N THR A 32 26.79 -41.56 7.43
CA THR A 32 25.70 -42.47 7.09
C THR A 32 24.34 -41.83 7.44
N ARG A 33 23.29 -42.15 6.67
CA ARG A 33 21.92 -41.61 6.81
C ARG A 33 21.34 -41.70 8.24
N ARG A 34 21.88 -42.58 9.09
CA ARG A 34 21.55 -42.72 10.52
C ARG A 34 22.01 -41.53 11.38
N ALA A 35 23.12 -40.88 11.02
CA ALA A 35 23.61 -39.69 11.73
C ALA A 35 22.68 -38.48 11.55
N PHE A 36 22.04 -38.33 10.38
CA PHE A 36 21.03 -37.30 10.14
C PHE A 36 19.75 -37.53 10.95
N LEU A 37 19.36 -38.79 11.17
CA LEU A 37 18.17 -39.11 11.96
C LEU A 37 18.39 -38.87 13.47
N ALA A 38 19.60 -39.15 13.97
CA ALA A 38 19.96 -38.89 15.37
C ALA A 38 20.17 -37.39 15.66
N GLY A 39 20.63 -36.60 14.68
CA GLY A 39 20.76 -35.15 14.82
C GLY A 39 19.43 -34.38 14.71
N GLY A 40 18.42 -34.95 14.04
CA GLY A 40 17.13 -34.28 13.81
C GLY A 40 16.22 -34.19 15.05
N CYS A 41 16.38 -35.09 16.03
CA CYS A 41 15.49 -35.15 17.19
C CYS A 41 15.84 -34.18 18.34
N LEU A 42 17.02 -33.54 18.34
CA LEU A 42 17.40 -32.62 19.42
C LEU A 42 16.85 -31.19 19.23
N CYS A 43 16.43 -30.83 18.02
CA CYS A 43 15.95 -29.47 17.73
C CYS A 43 14.45 -29.23 18.00
N LEU A 44 13.65 -30.28 18.27
CA LEU A 44 12.22 -30.11 18.55
C LEU A 44 11.90 -29.74 20.01
N ALA A 45 12.87 -29.80 20.93
CA ALA A 45 12.64 -29.51 22.35
C ALA A 45 12.79 -28.03 22.74
N CYS A 46 13.21 -27.17 21.81
CA CYS A 46 13.45 -25.74 22.07
C CYS A 46 12.34 -24.80 21.57
N SER A 47 11.19 -25.32 21.16
CA SER A 47 10.01 -24.49 20.90
C SER A 47 9.34 -24.09 22.22
N PHE A 48 10.02 -23.28 23.03
CA PHE A 48 9.34 -22.49 24.05
C PHE A 48 8.37 -21.58 23.31
N ALA A 49 7.07 -21.78 23.52
CA ALA A 49 6.07 -20.78 23.18
C ALA A 49 6.35 -19.55 24.06
N GLY A 50 7.14 -18.61 23.53
CA GLY A 50 7.34 -17.31 24.17
C GLY A 50 5.99 -16.60 24.33
N PRO A 51 5.86 -15.68 25.32
CA PRO A 51 4.64 -14.92 25.48
C PRO A 51 4.30 -14.19 24.17
N VAL A 52 3.09 -14.43 23.65
CA VAL A 52 2.54 -13.64 22.56
C VAL A 52 2.15 -12.29 23.16
N LEU A 53 2.96 -11.26 22.91
CA LEU A 53 2.66 -9.89 23.30
C LEU A 53 1.61 -9.34 22.34
N ALA A 54 0.35 -9.37 22.76
CA ALA A 54 -0.80 -8.86 22.01
C ALA A 54 -1.16 -7.40 22.37
N ASP A 55 -0.35 -6.74 23.20
CA ASP A 55 -0.56 -5.33 23.55
C ASP A 55 -0.02 -4.43 22.44
N ALA A 56 -0.89 -3.55 21.94
CA ALA A 56 -0.54 -2.54 20.95
C ALA A 56 -1.37 -1.28 21.20
N PRO A 57 -0.75 -0.08 21.11
CA PRO A 57 -1.47 1.16 21.26
C PRO A 57 -2.51 1.33 20.14
N MET A 58 -3.66 1.91 20.47
CA MET A 58 -4.65 2.27 19.46
C MET A 58 -4.05 3.27 18.45
N ALA A 59 -4.13 2.93 17.16
CA ALA A 59 -3.82 3.88 16.10
C ALA A 59 -4.87 5.01 16.13
N LYS A 60 -4.47 6.20 16.61
CA LYS A 60 -5.33 7.40 16.68
C LYS A 60 -5.28 8.25 15.40
N SER A 61 -4.65 7.73 14.35
CA SER A 61 -4.57 8.36 13.04
C SER A 61 -5.75 7.97 12.16
N ARG A 62 -6.22 8.89 11.32
CA ARG A 62 -7.16 8.55 10.25
C ARG A 62 -6.46 7.73 9.17
N ALA A 63 -7.23 6.92 8.44
CA ALA A 63 -6.74 6.32 7.20
C ALA A 63 -6.37 7.43 6.19
N PRO A 64 -5.45 7.17 5.25
CA PRO A 64 -5.16 8.11 4.17
C PRO A 64 -6.44 8.52 3.43
N GLY A 65 -6.57 9.81 3.12
CA GLY A 65 -7.74 10.40 2.48
C GLY A 65 -7.79 10.15 0.97
N PHE A 66 -7.70 8.90 0.51
CA PHE A 66 -7.94 8.58 -0.89
C PHE A 66 -8.71 7.28 -1.06
N TYR A 67 -9.46 7.18 -2.15
CA TYR A 67 -10.18 5.97 -2.53
C TYR A 67 -10.04 5.70 -4.02
N ARG A 68 -9.65 4.47 -4.37
CA ARG A 68 -9.40 4.07 -5.75
C ARG A 68 -10.52 3.17 -6.27
N LEU A 69 -10.99 3.47 -7.47
CA LEU A 69 -11.99 2.69 -8.17
C LEU A 69 -11.68 2.63 -9.67
N THR A 70 -12.23 1.63 -10.34
CA THR A 70 -12.19 1.51 -11.80
C THR A 70 -13.50 2.02 -12.40
N VAL A 71 -13.39 2.77 -13.51
CA VAL A 71 -14.54 3.25 -14.29
C VAL A 71 -14.26 2.95 -15.75
N GLY A 72 -14.83 1.85 -16.27
CA GLY A 72 -14.40 1.29 -17.55
C GLY A 72 -12.91 0.93 -17.50
N ASP A 73 -12.14 1.41 -18.48
CA ASP A 73 -10.69 1.18 -18.57
C ASP A 73 -9.86 2.18 -17.75
N PHE A 74 -10.51 3.13 -17.06
CA PHE A 74 -9.82 4.17 -16.29
C PHE A 74 -9.69 3.78 -14.83
N GLU A 75 -8.57 4.17 -14.23
CA GLU A 75 -8.37 4.16 -12.80
C GLU A 75 -8.65 5.57 -12.27
N VAL A 76 -9.63 5.70 -11.37
CA VAL A 76 -10.01 6.95 -10.73
C VAL A 76 -9.64 6.88 -9.26
N THR A 77 -8.94 7.90 -8.78
CA THR A 77 -8.61 8.08 -7.37
C THR A 77 -9.30 9.34 -6.87
N ALA A 78 -10.30 9.18 -6.00
CA ALA A 78 -10.82 10.30 -5.22
C ALA A 78 -9.79 10.68 -4.16
N LEU A 79 -9.44 11.96 -4.08
CA LEU A 79 -8.50 12.54 -3.13
C LEU A 79 -9.27 13.49 -2.22
N SER A 80 -9.32 13.18 -0.92
CA SER A 80 -9.89 14.07 0.09
C SER A 80 -8.88 15.17 0.42
N ASP A 81 -9.27 16.41 0.16
CA ASP A 81 -8.58 17.61 0.66
C ASP A 81 -8.99 17.92 2.11
N GLY A 82 -10.01 17.23 2.64
CA GLY A 82 -10.48 17.38 4.02
C GLY A 82 -11.94 17.79 4.09
N THR A 83 -12.33 18.48 5.16
CA THR A 83 -13.73 18.77 5.48
C THR A 83 -13.88 20.14 6.13
N ASN A 84 -14.99 20.83 5.86
CA ASN A 84 -15.38 22.05 6.59
C ASN A 84 -16.81 21.97 7.11
N MET A 85 -17.06 22.64 8.22
CA MET A 85 -18.39 22.77 8.83
C MET A 85 -19.17 23.92 8.18
N LEU A 86 -20.24 23.61 7.44
CA LEU A 86 -21.01 24.60 6.69
C LEU A 86 -22.43 24.76 7.27
N PRO A 87 -22.90 26.00 7.56
CA PRO A 87 -24.25 26.24 8.07
C PRO A 87 -25.28 26.16 6.95
N ALA A 88 -25.90 25.00 6.77
CA ALA A 88 -26.74 24.67 5.63
C ALA A 88 -27.98 25.57 5.49
N THR A 89 -28.73 25.85 6.56
CA THR A 89 -29.92 26.72 6.47
C THR A 89 -29.59 28.18 6.14
N LYS A 90 -28.35 28.62 6.37
CA LYS A 90 -27.88 29.97 6.03
C LYS A 90 -27.36 30.08 4.59
N LEU A 91 -26.81 29.00 4.06
CA LEU A 91 -26.20 28.96 2.73
C LEU A 91 -27.20 28.56 1.64
N LEU A 92 -28.10 27.64 1.95
CA LEU A 92 -29.07 27.12 0.99
C LEU A 92 -30.24 28.10 0.83
N ARG A 93 -30.72 28.22 -0.41
CA ARG A 93 -31.91 29.01 -0.73
C ARG A 93 -33.15 28.13 -0.67
N GLY A 94 -34.15 28.55 0.11
CA GLY A 94 -35.42 27.83 0.21
C GLY A 94 -36.14 28.11 1.52
N ASP A 95 -37.19 27.32 1.77
CA ASP A 95 -37.90 27.30 3.04
C ASP A 95 -37.02 26.61 4.11
N PRO A 96 -36.61 27.31 5.19
CA PRO A 96 -35.75 26.75 6.23
C PRO A 96 -36.32 25.47 6.86
N ALA A 97 -37.64 25.38 7.05
CA ALA A 97 -38.26 24.20 7.65
C ALA A 97 -38.07 22.95 6.77
N ARG A 98 -38.19 23.10 5.45
CA ARG A 98 -37.95 22.00 4.50
C ARG A 98 -36.48 21.61 4.44
N ILE A 99 -35.56 22.57 4.57
CA ILE A 99 -34.12 22.29 4.62
C ILE A 99 -33.79 21.50 5.88
N GLU A 100 -34.27 21.95 7.04
CA GLU A 100 -34.08 21.23 8.29
C GLU A 100 -34.66 19.82 8.27
N ASP A 101 -35.88 19.65 7.73
CA ASP A 101 -36.50 18.32 7.61
C ASP A 101 -35.72 17.41 6.66
N ALA A 102 -35.13 17.94 5.59
CA ALA A 102 -34.24 17.19 4.72
C ALA A 102 -32.96 16.76 5.44
N LEU A 103 -32.29 17.67 6.14
CA LEU A 103 -31.09 17.36 6.92
C LEU A 103 -31.38 16.31 8.00
N LYS A 104 -32.49 16.45 8.74
CA LYS A 104 -32.90 15.48 9.77
C LYS A 104 -33.17 14.09 9.21
N ARG A 105 -33.75 13.98 8.02
CA ARG A 105 -33.97 12.67 7.34
C ARG A 105 -32.67 11.94 7.04
N ASP A 106 -31.58 12.69 6.83
CA ASP A 106 -30.25 12.16 6.57
C ASP A 106 -29.35 12.14 7.82
N TYR A 107 -29.94 12.30 9.01
CA TYR A 107 -29.25 12.32 10.30
C TYR A 107 -28.22 13.45 10.46
N LEU A 108 -28.43 14.56 9.76
CA LEU A 108 -27.59 15.75 9.81
C LEU A 108 -28.20 16.86 10.69
N GLY A 109 -27.33 17.70 11.25
CA GLY A 109 -27.71 18.96 11.89
C GLY A 109 -27.68 20.15 10.93
N ASP A 110 -27.96 21.34 11.43
CA ASP A 110 -27.91 22.58 10.64
C ASP A 110 -26.48 22.92 10.15
N VAL A 111 -25.46 22.57 10.94
CA VAL A 111 -24.06 22.67 10.54
C VAL A 111 -23.61 21.31 10.05
N VAL A 112 -23.24 21.24 8.76
CA VAL A 112 -22.92 20.01 8.04
C VAL A 112 -21.43 19.93 7.77
N GLU A 113 -20.79 18.85 8.23
CA GLU A 113 -19.42 18.50 7.82
C GLU A 113 -19.43 18.16 6.33
N THR A 114 -18.79 19.00 5.52
CA THR A 114 -18.81 18.91 4.06
C THR A 114 -17.42 18.59 3.54
N SER A 115 -17.29 17.49 2.81
CA SER A 115 -16.03 17.04 2.21
C SER A 115 -15.62 17.89 1.01
N HIS A 116 -14.30 18.11 0.87
CA HIS A 116 -13.68 18.73 -0.30
C HIS A 116 -12.85 17.65 -0.98
N ASN A 117 -13.17 17.37 -2.24
CA ASN A 117 -12.55 16.27 -2.97
C ASN A 117 -12.00 16.76 -4.31
N SER A 118 -10.86 16.21 -4.69
CA SER A 118 -10.30 16.28 -6.06
C SER A 118 -10.25 14.87 -6.64
N PHE A 119 -10.08 14.76 -7.95
CA PHE A 119 -10.06 13.47 -8.63
C PHE A 119 -8.84 13.33 -9.52
N LEU A 120 -8.06 12.28 -9.30
CA LEU A 120 -6.96 11.90 -10.16
C LEU A 120 -7.42 10.75 -11.06
N VAL A 121 -7.41 10.99 -12.37
CA VAL A 121 -7.87 10.04 -13.39
C VAL A 121 -6.68 9.58 -14.22
N ASN A 122 -6.36 8.30 -14.12
CA ASN A 122 -5.42 7.63 -14.98
C ASN A 122 -6.17 6.92 -16.11
N THR A 123 -5.96 7.40 -17.33
CA THR A 123 -6.61 6.87 -18.55
C THR A 123 -5.76 5.81 -19.26
N GLY A 124 -4.61 5.42 -18.69
CA GLY A 124 -3.59 4.59 -19.32
C GLY A 124 -2.63 5.39 -20.22
N ALA A 125 -3.11 6.43 -20.90
CA ALA A 125 -2.29 7.31 -21.74
C ALA A 125 -1.93 8.65 -21.08
N LYS A 126 -2.79 9.13 -20.18
CA LYS A 126 -2.63 10.41 -19.46
C LYS A 126 -3.04 10.26 -18.01
N LEU A 127 -2.38 11.05 -17.16
CA LEU A 127 -2.76 11.29 -15.79
C LEU A 127 -3.34 12.71 -15.68
N VAL A 128 -4.62 12.82 -15.35
CA VAL A 128 -5.36 14.09 -15.30
C VAL A 128 -5.85 14.32 -13.89
N LEU A 129 -5.56 15.50 -13.34
CA LEU A 129 -6.10 15.96 -12.07
C LEU A 129 -7.27 16.92 -12.33
N ILE A 130 -8.41 16.64 -11.71
CA ILE A 130 -9.62 17.47 -11.72
C ILE A 130 -9.77 18.07 -10.32
N ASP A 131 -9.79 19.40 -10.27
CA ASP A 131 -9.63 20.24 -9.07
C ASP A 131 -8.30 20.00 -8.33
N ALA A 132 -7.96 20.88 -7.39
CA ALA A 132 -6.69 20.82 -6.65
C ALA A 132 -6.86 21.13 -5.16
N GLY A 133 -8.07 20.91 -4.64
CA GLY A 133 -8.42 21.27 -3.26
C GLY A 133 -8.38 22.78 -3.01
N ALA A 134 -8.51 23.14 -1.74
CA ALA A 134 -8.39 24.50 -1.24
C ALA A 134 -7.01 24.77 -0.64
N GLY A 135 -6.22 23.74 -0.32
CA GLY A 135 -5.04 23.88 0.51
C GLY A 135 -5.40 24.61 1.81
N SER A 136 -4.63 25.64 2.16
CA SER A 136 -4.88 26.43 3.38
C SER A 136 -5.98 27.48 3.27
N LEU A 137 -6.63 27.65 2.11
CA LEU A 137 -7.58 28.76 1.87
C LEU A 137 -8.88 28.65 2.69
N LEU A 138 -9.29 27.44 3.06
CA LEU A 138 -10.53 27.19 3.80
C LEU A 138 -10.29 26.77 5.26
N GLY A 139 -9.08 27.01 5.78
CA GLY A 139 -8.72 26.74 7.17
C GLY A 139 -7.87 25.49 7.34
N ALA A 140 -7.65 25.09 8.60
CA ALA A 140 -6.70 24.05 8.97
C ALA A 140 -7.20 22.61 8.73
N THR A 141 -8.48 22.44 8.38
CA THR A 141 -9.11 21.14 8.11
C THR A 141 -9.17 20.83 6.62
N THR A 142 -8.59 21.69 5.78
CA THR A 142 -8.35 21.46 4.35
C THR A 142 -6.85 21.54 4.03
N GLY A 143 -6.40 20.80 3.02
CA GLY A 143 -5.00 20.78 2.53
C GLY A 143 -4.16 19.59 2.96
#